data_AF-A0A6B0WUK6-F1
#
_entry.id   AF-A0A6B0WUK6-F1
#
_cell.length_a   1.000
_cell.length_b   1.000
_cell.length_c   1.000
_cell.angle_alpha   90.00
_cell.angle_beta   90.00
_cell.angle_gamma   90.00
#
_symmetry.space_group_name_H-M   'P 1'
#
loop_
_entity.id
_entity.type
_entity.pdbx_description
1 polymer ?
#
loop_
_entity_poly.entity_id
_entity_poly.type
_entity_poly.pdbx_seq_one_letter_code
_entity_poly.pdbx_strand_id
1 'polypeptide(L)' 'MRKMTQAEQDKIWKDVQKEFPNDEMMQEIHFIRQVHYLQTKDLSMEERLRFLESSKNQETLC' A
#
# COMPACT_ATOMS: atom_id res chain seq x y z
N MET A 1 -5.93 -11.16 1.35
CA MET A 1 -5.30 -9.96 0.73
C MET A 1 -5.04 -10.24 -0.73
N ARG A 2 -5.36 -9.29 -1.61
CA ARG A 2 -5.00 -9.40 -3.03
C ARG A 2 -3.50 -9.17 -3.18
N LYS A 3 -2.80 -10.06 -3.91
CA LYS A 3 -1.42 -9.82 -4.32
C LYS A 3 -1.43 -8.87 -5.53
N MET A 4 -0.67 -7.79 -5.47
CA MET A 4 -0.50 -6.89 -6.61
C MET A 4 0.56 -7.43 -7.55
N THR A 5 0.28 -7.36 -8.85
CA THR A 5 1.25 -7.65 -9.89
C THR A 5 2.23 -6.49 -10.05
N GLN A 6 3.40 -6.74 -10.64
CA GLN A 6 4.38 -5.69 -10.91
C GLN A 6 3.80 -4.60 -11.85
N ALA A 7 3.05 -5.00 -12.87
CA ALA A 7 2.44 -4.07 -13.81
C ALA A 7 1.46 -3.08 -13.14
N GLU A 8 0.73 -3.52 -12.12
CA GLU A 8 -0.15 -2.64 -11.34
C GLU A 8 0.63 -1.67 -10.47
N GLN A 9 1.71 -2.13 -9.83
CA GLN A 9 2.58 -1.27 -9.03
C GLN A 9 3.26 -0.22 -9.92
N ASP A 10 3.76 -0.59 -11.09
CA ASP A 10 4.39 0.32 -12.04
C ASP A 10 3.40 1.40 -12.53
N LYS A 11 2.13 1.03 -12.72
CA LYS A 11 1.08 1.98 -13.10
C LYS A 11 0.85 3.01 -11.99
N ILE A 12 0.69 2.54 -10.74
CA ILE A 12 0.49 3.42 -9.57
C ILE A 12 1.68 4.35 -9.42
N TRP A 13 2.91 3.83 -9.54
CA TRP A 13 4.12 4.63 -9.45
C TRP A 13 4.15 5.73 -10.49
N LYS A 14 3.85 5.42 -11.76
CA LYS A 14 3.78 6.42 -12.84
C LYS A 14 2.72 7.49 -12.59
N ASP A 15 1.58 7.14 -12.02
CA ASP A 15 0.52 8.10 -11.74
C ASP A 15 0.90 9.00 -10.56
N VAL A 16 1.52 8.43 -9.52
CA VAL A 16 2.07 9.18 -8.37
C VAL A 16 3.18 10.15 -8.79
N GLN A 17 4.09 9.75 -9.68
CA GLN A 17 5.14 10.63 -10.20
C GLN A 17 4.58 11.83 -10.98
N LYS A 18 3.41 11.69 -11.63
CA LYS A 18 2.75 12.82 -12.29
C LYS A 18 2.10 13.79 -11.29
N GLU A 19 1.59 13.26 -10.19
CA GLU A 19 0.92 14.05 -9.14
C GLU A 19 1.94 14.81 -8.27
N PHE A 20 3.09 14.20 -7.99
CA PHE A 20 4.14 14.74 -7.12
C PHE A 20 5.51 14.77 -7.82
N PRO A 21 5.68 15.50 -8.95
CA PRO A 21 6.86 15.36 -9.81
C PRO A 21 8.21 15.67 -9.15
N ASN A 22 8.23 16.49 -8.09
CA ASN A 22 9.46 16.94 -7.41
C ASN A 22 9.46 16.67 -5.90
N ASP A 23 8.52 15.86 -5.40
CA ASP A 23 8.40 15.56 -3.97
C ASP A 23 8.47 14.04 -3.77
N GLU A 24 9.69 13.52 -3.68
CA GLU A 24 9.96 12.08 -3.55
C GLU A 24 9.31 11.48 -2.30
N MET A 25 9.29 12.22 -1.18
CA MET A 25 8.64 11.76 0.05
C MET A 25 7.13 11.59 -0.16
N MET A 26 6.48 12.54 -0.83
CA MET A 26 5.06 12.42 -1.17
C MET A 26 4.81 11.30 -2.17
N GLN A 27 5.73 11.07 -3.12
CA GLN A 27 5.62 9.93 -4.03
C GLN A 27 5.61 8.60 -3.25
N GLU A 28 6.57 8.40 -2.35
CA GLU A 28 6.66 7.16 -1.56
C GLU A 28 5.43 6.95 -0.67
N ILE A 29 4.99 7.99 0.05
CA ILE A 29 3.82 7.92 0.93
C ILE A 29 2.55 7.57 0.12
N HIS A 30 2.33 8.23 -1.02
CA HIS A 30 1.14 7.98 -1.83
C HIS A 30 1.18 6.61 -2.50
N PHE A 31 2.35 6.16 -2.96
CA PHE A 31 2.51 4.81 -3.51
C PHE A 31 2.14 3.74 -2.48
N ILE A 32 2.74 3.79 -1.28
CA ILE A 32 2.47 2.82 -0.20
C ILE A 32 0.98 2.83 0.17
N ARG A 33 0.38 4.02 0.32
CA ARG A 33 -1.05 4.17 0.63
C ARG A 33 -1.94 3.52 -0.42
N GLN A 34 -1.67 3.75 -1.71
CA GLN A 34 -2.47 3.18 -2.79
C GLN A 34 -2.33 1.66 -2.89
N VAL A 35 -1.11 1.14 -2.71
CA VAL A 35 -0.86 -0.31 -2.67
C VAL A 35 -1.64 -0.94 -1.51
N HIS A 36 -1.51 -0.41 -0.29
CA HIS A 36 -2.24 -0.93 0.87
C HIS A 36 -3.76 -0.86 0.69
N TYR A 37 -4.28 0.25 0.15
CA TYR A 37 -5.70 0.38 -0.15
C TYR A 37 -6.17 -0.71 -1.11
N LEU A 38 -5.46 -0.95 -2.22
CA LEU A 38 -5.87 -1.95 -3.21
C LEU A 38 -5.75 -3.39 -2.71
N GLN A 39 -4.78 -3.67 -1.83
CA GLN A 39 -4.62 -4.99 -1.21
C GLN A 39 -5.75 -5.32 -0.21
N THR A 40 -6.35 -4.28 0.37
CA THR A 40 -7.30 -4.39 1.50
C THR A 40 -8.72 -3.94 1.20
N LYS A 41 -8.97 -3.26 0.07
CA LYS A 41 -10.28 -2.65 -0.23
C LYS A 41 -11.43 -3.65 -0.25
N ASP A 42 -11.17 -4.86 -0.74
CA ASP A 42 -12.15 -5.95 -0.90
C ASP A 42 -12.22 -6.87 0.34
N LEU A 43 -11.42 -6.59 1.37
CA LEU A 43 -11.49 -7.31 2.64
C LEU A 43 -12.71 -6.86 3.44
N SER A 44 -13.40 -7.82 4.03
CA SER A 44 -14.37 -7.57 5.10
C SER A 44 -13.71 -6.92 6.32
N MET A 45 -14.52 -6.32 7.19
CA MET A 45 -14.03 -5.69 8.42
C MET A 45 -13.22 -6.67 9.29
N GLU A 46 -13.67 -7.93 9.40
CA GLU A 46 -12.94 -8.96 10.15
C GLU A 46 -11.59 -9.31 9.53
N GLU A 47 -11.51 -9.38 8.20
CA GLU A 47 -10.24 -9.63 7.50
C GLU A 47 -9.28 -8.45 7.60
N ARG A 48 -9.80 -7.21 7.62
CA ARG A 48 -9.00 -6.00 7.87
C ARG A 48 -8.43 -5.99 9.28
N LEU A 49 -9.21 -6.38 10.29
CA LEU A 49 -8.75 -6.48 11.68
C LEU A 49 -7.62 -7.53 11.81
N ARG A 50 -7.81 -8.72 11.23
CA ARG A 50 -6.76 -9.76 11.20
C ARG A 50 -5.48 -9.27 10.51
N PHE A 51 -5.60 -8.49 9.43
CA PHE A 51 -4.46 -7.88 8.76
C PHE A 51 -3.71 -6.91 9.69
N LEU A 52 -4.42 -5.96 10.31
CA LEU A 52 -3.81 -4.98 11.23
C LEU A 52 -3.14 -5.64 12.44
N GLU A 53 -3.73 -6.71 12.98
CA GLU A 53 -3.13 -7.50 14.05
C GLU A 53 -1.85 -8.22 13.60
N SER A 54 -1.84 -8.78 12.39
CA SER A 54 -0.65 -9.43 11.82
C SER A 54 0.51 -8.46 11.57
N SER A 55 0.21 -7.22 11.18
CA SER A 55 1.22 -6.18 10.94
C SER A 55 1.85 -5.65 12.23
N LYS A 56 1.09 -5.59 13.34
CA LYS A 56 1.61 -5.15 14.65
C LYS A 56 2.67 -6.08 15.26
N ASN A 57 2.64 -7.36 14.91
CA ASN A 57 3.61 -8.34 15.42
C ASN A 57 4.94 -8.35 14.64
N GLN A 58 5.09 -7.51 13.61
CA GLN A 58 6.35 -7.34 12.88
C GLN A 58 7.17 -6.12 13.35
N GLU A 59 6.59 -5.22 14.14
CA GLU A 59 7.30 -4.05 14.70
C GLU A 59 8.03 -4.36 16.04
N THR A 60 7.79 -5.52 16.66
CA THR A 60 8.47 -5.97 17.89
C THR A 60 9.77 -6.78 17.66
N LEU A 61 10.24 -6.84 16.42
CA LEU A 61 11.51 -7.47 16.02
C LEU A 61 12.34 -6.49 15.18
N CYS A 62 12.65 -5.33 15.76
CA CYS A 62 13.80 -4.51 15.38
C CYS A 62 14.39 -3.82 16.61
#